data_AF-A0A2N1RW17-F1
#
_entry.id   AF-A0A2N1RW17-F1
#
_cell.length_a   1.000
_cell.length_b   1.000
_cell.length_c   1.000
_cell.angle_alpha   90.00
_cell.angle_beta   90.00
_cell.angle_gamma   90.00
#
_symmetry.space_group_name_H-M   'P 1'
#
loop_
_entity.id
_entity.type
_entity.pdbx_description
1 polymer ?
#
loop_
_entity_poly.entity_id
_entity_poly.type
_entity_poly.pdbx_seq_one_letter_code
_entity_poly.pdbx_strand_id
1 'polypeptide(L)'
;MAHFTTKSGYEKFAERLNKFPLGVVESDTLYEILKTLVTEKEASMLSVLPLKPFNAEKAAKIWKLKVNEAEVILNEFCHKTMLVDMETGGEPKYVIPPPMAGFIEFSMMRLGNDRNQKHLAELYYQYMNVEEDFVKTLFTTGDTKLGRAFVNEKVLANDNSLTVLDYERASEVINSATHMAISTCYCRHKMMHAAKACDAPLDICMTFNASAYTLVKHGSARRVDKAEMFSLLEKAYEHNLVQFGENQQKNVNFICNCCGCCCEAMQAQKRFAILNSINTTNFIPQVVEDKCTGCGKCVEVCPVESLSLVSAGDPEHKKKKKARLIEQHCLGCGVCVRACPHDAVKLVERQVKVITPVDSVHKAVMMAIERGTLQHLIFDNQVMWNHRALAAINEQVKSKYLAALLAKIKV
;
A
#
# COMPACT_ATOMS: atom_id res chain seq x y z
N MET A 1 -19.21 37.85 -12.09
CA MET A 1 -17.74 37.90 -12.24
C MET A 1 -17.16 36.72 -11.48
N ALA A 2 -16.82 35.64 -12.18
CA ALA A 2 -16.12 34.52 -11.55
C ALA A 2 -14.68 34.98 -11.30
N HIS A 3 -14.30 35.15 -10.04
CA HIS A 3 -12.91 35.38 -9.69
C HIS A 3 -12.12 34.12 -10.09
N PHE A 4 -11.39 34.19 -11.20
CA PHE A 4 -10.32 33.26 -11.50
C PHE A 4 -9.20 33.54 -10.49
N THR A 5 -9.33 33.00 -9.27
CA THR A 5 -8.19 32.90 -8.36
C THR A 5 -7.16 32.00 -9.03
N THR A 6 -5.98 32.54 -9.34
CA THR A 6 -4.85 31.76 -9.81
C THR A 6 -4.52 30.71 -8.77
N LYS A 7 -4.84 29.43 -9.08
CA LYS A 7 -4.52 28.31 -8.19
C LYS A 7 -3.03 28.26 -7.88
N SER A 8 -2.71 28.04 -6.61
CA SER A 8 -1.33 27.87 -6.12
C SER A 8 -0.65 26.67 -6.77
N GLY A 9 0.68 26.62 -6.69
CA GLY A 9 1.44 25.45 -7.15
C GLY A 9 1.03 24.15 -6.46
N TYR A 10 0.64 24.23 -5.19
CA TYR A 10 0.26 23.09 -4.38
C TYR A 10 -1.13 22.54 -4.76
N GLU A 11 -2.12 23.41 -5.00
CA GLU A 11 -3.45 23.00 -5.47
C GLU A 11 -3.37 22.28 -6.83
N LYS A 12 -2.56 22.82 -7.76
CA LYS A 12 -2.33 22.17 -9.07
C LYS A 12 -1.67 20.80 -8.90
N PHE A 13 -0.77 20.65 -7.93
CA PHE A 13 -0.14 19.36 -7.68
C PHE A 13 -1.11 18.36 -7.05
N ALA A 14 -1.94 18.77 -6.09
CA ALA A 14 -3.01 17.94 -5.54
C ALA A 14 -3.99 17.48 -6.64
N GLU A 15 -4.40 18.37 -7.54
CA GLU A 15 -5.19 18.01 -8.73
C GLU A 15 -4.48 17.00 -9.64
N ARG A 16 -3.15 17.12 -9.78
CA ARG A 16 -2.37 16.16 -10.56
C ARG A 16 -2.37 14.79 -9.90
N LEU A 17 -2.18 14.73 -8.58
CA LEU A 17 -2.23 13.50 -7.80
C LEU A 17 -3.61 12.85 -7.88
N ASN A 18 -4.68 13.64 -7.86
CA ASN A 18 -6.07 13.18 -7.97
C ASN A 18 -6.46 12.61 -9.34
N LYS A 19 -5.57 12.70 -10.33
CA LYS A 19 -5.73 11.96 -11.60
C LYS A 19 -5.28 10.50 -11.50
N PHE A 20 -4.53 10.12 -10.45
CA PHE A 20 -4.24 8.73 -10.15
C PHE A 20 -5.40 8.08 -9.38
N PRO A 21 -5.57 6.75 -9.49
CA PRO A 21 -6.62 6.05 -8.75
C PRO A 21 -6.51 6.20 -7.23
N LEU A 22 -5.29 6.38 -6.71
CA LEU A 22 -5.02 6.44 -5.27
C LEU A 22 -5.12 7.84 -4.66
N GLY A 23 -5.00 8.89 -5.48
CA GLY A 23 -5.28 10.29 -5.15
C GLY A 23 -4.77 10.81 -3.79
N VAL A 24 -5.27 11.98 -3.43
CA VAL A 24 -5.17 12.62 -2.12
C VAL A 24 -6.53 13.19 -1.75
N VAL A 25 -6.75 13.46 -0.47
CA VAL A 25 -7.89 14.27 -0.01
C VAL A 25 -7.37 15.65 0.31
N GLU A 26 -7.91 16.67 -0.34
CA GLU A 26 -7.48 18.06 -0.12
C GLU A 26 -7.91 18.53 1.28
N SER A 27 -6.95 19.06 2.03
CA SER A 27 -7.15 19.70 3.33
C SER A 27 -6.02 20.70 3.60
N ASP A 28 -6.20 21.62 4.54
CA ASP A 28 -5.13 22.53 4.96
C ASP A 28 -3.89 21.75 5.42
N THR A 29 -4.09 20.62 6.11
CA THR A 29 -3.01 19.72 6.55
C THR A 29 -2.25 19.13 5.37
N LEU A 30 -2.93 18.69 4.30
CA LEU A 30 -2.25 18.23 3.08
C LEU A 30 -1.34 19.33 2.51
N TYR A 31 -1.84 20.56 2.45
CA TYR A 31 -1.07 21.66 1.87
C TYR A 31 0.14 22.04 2.73
N GLU A 32 0.04 21.98 4.07
CA GLU A 32 1.20 22.14 4.96
C GLU A 32 2.22 21.00 4.83
N ILE A 33 1.76 19.76 4.61
CA ILE A 33 2.65 18.63 4.27
C ILE A 33 3.42 18.95 2.99
N LEU A 34 2.75 19.36 1.92
CA LEU A 34 3.40 19.66 0.65
C LEU A 34 4.41 20.81 0.77
N LYS A 35 4.08 21.88 1.50
CA LYS A 35 4.99 23.00 1.80
C LYS A 35 6.24 22.57 2.57
N THR A 36 6.12 21.56 3.43
CA THR A 36 7.25 20.99 4.18
C THR A 36 8.19 20.19 3.27
N LEU A 37 7.68 19.62 2.18
CA LEU A 37 8.42 18.68 1.33
C LEU A 37 9.01 19.33 0.08
N VAL A 38 8.31 20.31 -0.49
CA VAL A 38 8.68 20.98 -1.74
C VAL A 38 8.28 22.45 -1.71
N THR A 39 9.01 23.27 -2.47
CA THR A 39 8.64 24.66 -2.71
C THR A 39 7.44 24.76 -3.66
N GLU A 40 6.79 25.92 -3.70
CA GLU A 40 5.64 26.15 -4.59
C GLU A 40 6.02 26.05 -6.07
N LYS A 41 7.24 26.46 -6.43
CA LYS A 41 7.79 26.31 -7.79
C LYS A 41 7.93 24.83 -8.14
N GLU A 42 8.47 24.03 -7.22
CA GLU A 42 8.64 22.59 -7.40
C GLU A 42 7.29 21.88 -7.51
N ALA A 43 6.31 22.22 -6.66
CA ALA A 43 4.95 21.70 -6.77
C ALA A 43 4.32 22.03 -8.14
N SER A 44 4.53 23.26 -8.63
CA SER A 44 4.09 23.66 -9.98
C SER A 44 4.75 22.81 -11.07
N MET A 45 6.05 22.52 -10.94
CA MET A 45 6.77 21.67 -11.89
C MET A 45 6.29 20.21 -11.87
N LEU A 46 6.04 19.66 -10.68
CA LEU A 46 5.50 18.31 -10.49
C LEU A 46 4.08 18.17 -11.07
N SER A 47 3.26 19.22 -10.96
CA SER A 47 1.85 19.21 -11.41
C SER A 47 1.65 18.99 -12.91
N VAL A 48 2.68 19.25 -13.72
CA VAL A 48 2.63 19.16 -15.18
C VAL A 48 3.35 17.92 -15.75
N LEU A 49 4.04 17.15 -14.90
CA LEU A 49 4.72 15.91 -15.31
C LEU A 49 3.73 14.81 -15.70
N PRO A 50 4.06 13.90 -16.64
CA PRO A 50 3.22 12.76 -17.03
C PRO A 50 2.84 11.84 -15.84
N LEU A 51 1.67 11.19 -15.92
CA LEU A 51 1.26 10.13 -14.97
C LEU A 51 1.96 8.82 -15.30
N LYS A 52 2.16 8.53 -16.60
CA LYS A 52 2.90 7.36 -17.07
C LYS A 52 4.40 7.56 -16.92
N PRO A 53 5.19 6.48 -16.79
CA PRO A 53 6.64 6.57 -16.81
C PRO A 53 7.17 7.38 -18.00
N PHE A 54 8.06 8.34 -17.75
CA PHE A 54 8.58 9.28 -18.73
C PHE A 54 10.10 9.46 -18.58
N ASN A 55 10.78 9.96 -19.61
CA ASN A 55 12.22 10.21 -19.61
C ASN A 55 12.55 11.71 -19.40
N ALA A 56 13.83 12.03 -19.20
CA ALA A 56 14.30 13.40 -18.99
C ALA A 56 13.98 14.32 -20.18
N GLU A 57 14.01 13.82 -21.41
CA GLU A 57 13.66 14.60 -22.61
C GLU A 57 12.21 15.09 -22.58
N LYS A 58 11.27 14.24 -22.17
CA LYS A 58 9.86 14.61 -22.04
C LYS A 58 9.67 15.69 -20.98
N ALA A 59 10.35 15.58 -19.83
CA ALA A 59 10.30 16.59 -18.79
C ALA A 59 10.94 17.92 -19.25
N ALA A 60 12.10 17.86 -19.91
CA ALA A 60 12.78 19.02 -20.48
C ALA A 60 11.88 19.79 -21.46
N LYS A 61 11.14 19.08 -22.32
CA LYS A 61 10.17 19.70 -23.23
C LYS A 61 9.01 20.39 -22.49
N ILE A 62 8.51 19.79 -21.41
CA ILE A 62 7.40 20.35 -20.61
C ILE A 62 7.87 21.61 -19.87
N TRP A 63 9.05 21.56 -19.26
CA TRP A 63 9.61 22.65 -18.47
C TRP A 63 10.37 23.69 -19.29
N LYS A 64 10.57 23.45 -20.59
CA LYS A 64 11.36 24.28 -21.51
C LYS A 64 12.81 24.47 -21.04
N LEU A 65 13.44 23.37 -20.64
CA LEU A 65 14.82 23.30 -20.14
C LEU A 65 15.70 22.46 -21.07
N LYS A 66 17.02 22.49 -20.86
CA LYS A 66 17.92 21.49 -21.47
C LYS A 66 17.70 20.12 -20.80
N VAL A 67 18.01 19.04 -21.53
CA VAL A 67 17.83 17.66 -21.03
C VAL A 67 18.62 17.44 -19.73
N ASN A 68 19.90 17.81 -19.70
CA ASN A 68 20.73 17.65 -18.49
C ASN A 68 20.20 18.45 -17.29
N GLU A 69 19.64 19.64 -17.52
CA GLU A 69 19.04 20.46 -16.44
C GLU A 69 17.78 19.78 -15.89
N ALA A 70 16.94 19.24 -16.77
CA ALA A 70 15.76 18.49 -16.36
C ALA A 70 16.13 17.21 -15.59
N GLU A 71 17.17 16.49 -16.03
CA GLU A 71 17.65 15.28 -15.36
C GLU A 71 18.13 15.58 -13.93
N VAL A 72 18.88 16.66 -13.72
CA VAL A 72 19.30 17.10 -12.37
C VAL A 72 18.08 17.36 -11.48
N ILE A 73 17.07 18.06 -11.99
CA ILE A 73 15.84 18.36 -11.23
C ILE A 73 15.04 17.08 -10.92
N LEU A 74 14.95 16.14 -11.88
CA LEU A 74 14.26 14.87 -11.68
C LEU A 74 14.96 14.01 -10.62
N ASN A 75 16.29 13.97 -10.63
CA ASN A 75 17.07 13.27 -9.61
C ASN A 75 16.90 13.91 -8.23
N GLU A 76 16.84 15.25 -8.15
CA GLU A 76 16.53 15.94 -6.90
C GLU A 76 15.11 15.60 -6.41
N PHE A 77 14.12 15.51 -7.29
CA PHE A 77 12.79 15.04 -6.90
C PHE A 77 12.76 13.58 -6.43
N CYS A 78 13.61 12.72 -6.97
CA CYS A 78 13.78 11.37 -6.44
C CYS A 78 14.43 11.37 -5.06
N HIS A 79 15.47 12.20 -4.86
CA HIS A 79 16.08 12.42 -3.55
C HIS A 79 15.06 12.93 -2.52
N LYS A 80 14.17 13.83 -2.94
CA LYS A 80 13.07 14.34 -2.12
C LYS A 80 11.90 13.37 -1.96
N THR A 81 11.95 12.20 -2.58
CA THR A 81 10.91 11.15 -2.59
C THR A 81 9.58 11.55 -3.25
N MET A 82 9.62 12.57 -4.13
CA MET A 82 8.48 13.02 -4.94
C MET A 82 8.32 12.22 -6.22
N LEU A 83 9.41 11.64 -6.72
CA LEU A 83 9.45 10.75 -7.86
C LEU A 83 10.15 9.46 -7.48
N VAL A 84 9.89 8.41 -8.26
CA VAL A 84 10.71 7.20 -8.27
C VAL A 84 11.26 7.00 -9.67
N ASP A 85 12.51 6.55 -9.74
CA ASP A 85 13.15 6.18 -10.98
C ASP A 85 13.25 4.67 -11.15
N MET A 86 13.23 4.23 -12.39
CA MET A 86 13.32 2.83 -12.78
C MET A 86 14.11 2.72 -14.08
N GLU A 87 14.77 1.59 -14.28
CA GLU A 87 15.39 1.28 -15.56
C GLU A 87 14.40 0.50 -16.43
N THR A 88 14.17 0.95 -17.67
CA THR A 88 13.29 0.24 -18.61
C THR A 88 13.90 0.27 -20.00
N GLY A 89 14.37 -0.88 -20.47
CA GLY A 89 15.00 -0.99 -21.80
C GLY A 89 16.35 -0.29 -21.90
N GLY A 90 17.10 -0.19 -20.79
CA GLY A 90 18.39 0.49 -20.73
C GLY A 90 18.32 2.01 -20.56
N GLU A 91 17.12 2.59 -20.46
CA GLU A 91 16.92 4.02 -20.24
C GLU A 91 16.30 4.31 -18.86
N PRO A 92 16.74 5.38 -18.18
CA PRO A 92 16.13 5.83 -16.94
C PRO A 92 14.75 6.44 -17.22
N LYS A 93 13.74 5.95 -16.52
CA LYS A 93 12.38 6.51 -16.50
C LYS A 93 12.00 6.94 -15.10
N TYR A 94 11.19 7.99 -15.04
CA TYR A 94 10.67 8.58 -13.83
C TYR A 94 9.15 8.44 -13.80
N VAL A 95 8.58 8.31 -12.61
CA VAL A 95 7.13 8.33 -12.41
C VAL A 95 6.80 8.93 -11.06
N ILE A 96 5.64 9.58 -10.96
CA ILE A 96 5.08 10.01 -9.69
C ILE A 96 4.53 8.77 -8.98
N PRO A 97 5.09 8.34 -7.83
CA PRO A 97 4.53 7.24 -7.06
C PRO A 97 3.16 7.61 -6.49
N PRO A 98 2.30 6.63 -6.18
CA PRO A 98 1.08 6.88 -5.42
C PRO A 98 1.40 7.61 -4.09
N PRO A 99 0.55 8.55 -3.63
CA PRO A 99 0.85 9.38 -2.46
C PRO A 99 1.29 8.62 -1.22
N MET A 100 0.62 7.50 -0.89
CA MET A 100 0.96 6.68 0.27
C MET A 100 2.41 6.15 0.21
N ALA A 101 2.78 5.44 -0.85
CA ALA A 101 4.15 4.93 -1.00
C ALA A 101 5.15 6.07 -1.21
N GLY A 102 4.77 7.11 -1.96
CA GLY A 102 5.61 8.23 -2.34
C GLY A 102 5.94 9.18 -1.20
N PHE A 103 5.49 10.43 -1.34
CA PHE A 103 5.89 11.50 -0.45
C PHE A 103 5.45 11.31 1.01
N ILE A 104 4.56 10.35 1.32
CA ILE A 104 4.14 10.01 2.68
C ILE A 104 5.10 9.00 3.32
N GLU A 105 5.20 7.78 2.77
CA GLU A 105 6.03 6.73 3.37
C GLU A 105 7.52 7.00 3.19
N PHE A 106 7.96 7.23 1.95
CA PHE A 106 9.39 7.33 1.63
C PHE A 106 10.06 8.53 2.31
N SER A 107 9.33 9.64 2.52
CA SER A 107 9.85 10.83 3.20
C SER A 107 10.21 10.59 4.68
N MET A 108 9.66 9.53 5.28
CA MET A 108 9.84 9.15 6.68
C MET A 108 10.55 7.80 6.85
N MET A 109 10.85 7.09 5.76
CA MET A 109 11.61 5.84 5.76
C MET A 109 13.13 6.06 5.87
N ARG A 110 13.59 7.28 5.60
CA ARG A 110 14.98 7.72 5.75
C ARG A 110 15.25 8.22 7.17
N LEU A 111 16.39 7.85 7.73
CA LEU A 111 16.93 8.48 8.95
C LEU A 111 17.92 9.55 8.51
N GLY A 112 17.58 10.83 8.74
CA GLY A 112 18.39 11.97 8.31
C GLY A 112 17.87 13.29 8.88
N ASN A 113 18.77 14.26 9.09
CA ASN A 113 18.47 15.58 9.65
C ASN A 113 18.08 16.61 8.57
N ASP A 114 17.82 16.18 7.33
CA ASP A 114 17.50 17.08 6.21
C ASP A 114 16.08 17.67 6.30
N ARG A 115 15.23 17.14 7.19
CA ARG A 115 13.86 17.60 7.42
C ARG A 115 13.48 17.53 8.90
N ASN A 116 12.55 18.39 9.32
CA ASN A 116 11.95 18.30 10.64
C ASN A 116 10.97 17.11 10.71
N GLN A 117 11.52 15.91 10.94
CA GLN A 117 10.75 14.65 10.96
C GLN A 117 9.64 14.65 12.00
N LYS A 118 9.85 15.34 13.13
CA LYS A 118 8.83 15.48 14.16
C LYS A 118 7.62 16.26 13.64
N HIS A 119 7.86 17.45 13.08
CA HIS A 119 6.78 18.27 12.53
C HIS A 119 6.04 17.55 11.40
N LEU A 120 6.78 16.90 10.50
CA LEU A 120 6.18 16.13 9.41
C LEU A 120 5.35 14.94 9.93
N ALA A 121 5.81 14.26 10.98
CA ALA A 121 5.07 13.18 11.62
C ALA A 121 3.78 13.66 12.30
N GLU A 122 3.79 14.83 12.93
CA GLU A 122 2.60 15.47 13.52
C GLU A 122 1.56 15.78 12.43
N LEU A 123 2.00 16.36 11.30
CA LEU A 123 1.12 16.60 10.15
C LEU A 123 0.56 15.31 9.57
N TYR A 124 1.37 14.26 9.40
CA TYR A 124 0.86 12.96 8.96
C TYR A 124 -0.10 12.32 9.95
N TYR A 125 0.14 12.45 11.25
CA TYR A 125 -0.79 11.95 12.26
C TYR A 125 -2.13 12.67 12.15
N GLN A 126 -2.12 13.99 12.00
CA GLN A 126 -3.32 14.80 11.77
C GLN A 126 -4.07 14.34 10.52
N TYR A 127 -3.38 14.27 9.37
CA TYR A 127 -3.98 13.92 8.08
C TYR A 127 -4.53 12.49 8.03
N MET A 128 -3.81 11.53 8.63
CA MET A 128 -4.13 10.11 8.53
C MET A 128 -5.07 9.62 9.62
N ASN A 129 -4.89 10.10 10.86
CA ASN A 129 -5.52 9.51 12.05
C ASN A 129 -6.53 10.43 12.72
N VAL A 130 -6.50 11.75 12.47
CA VAL A 130 -7.46 12.70 13.05
C VAL A 130 -8.50 13.10 12.00
N GLU A 131 -8.06 13.50 10.80
CA GLU A 131 -8.95 13.80 9.67
C GLU A 131 -9.53 12.52 9.06
N GLU A 132 -8.71 11.49 8.90
CA GLU A 132 -9.07 10.12 8.46
C GLU A 132 -9.66 9.98 7.04
N ASP A 133 -10.13 11.07 6.43
CA ASP A 133 -10.76 11.05 5.10
C ASP A 133 -9.84 10.45 4.04
N PHE A 134 -8.54 10.77 4.10
CA PHE A 134 -7.55 10.18 3.21
C PHE A 134 -7.42 8.66 3.42
N VAL A 135 -7.23 8.20 4.66
CA VAL A 135 -7.08 6.76 4.97
C VAL A 135 -8.33 5.98 4.59
N LYS A 136 -9.51 6.53 4.89
CA LYS A 136 -10.78 5.94 4.50
C LYS A 136 -10.85 5.81 2.97
N THR A 137 -10.65 6.90 2.24
CA THR A 137 -10.67 6.90 0.76
C THR A 137 -9.64 5.94 0.16
N LEU A 138 -8.44 5.91 0.72
CA LEU A 138 -7.32 5.07 0.26
C LEU A 138 -7.68 3.57 0.31
N PHE A 139 -8.22 3.11 1.44
CA PHE A 139 -8.44 1.69 1.72
C PHE A 139 -9.85 1.20 1.40
N THR A 140 -10.87 2.06 1.39
CA THR A 140 -12.28 1.61 1.26
C THR A 140 -12.89 1.86 -0.11
N THR A 141 -12.25 2.63 -1.00
CA THR A 141 -12.81 2.93 -2.32
C THR A 141 -12.43 1.85 -3.34
N GLY A 142 -13.44 1.28 -4.01
CA GLY A 142 -13.26 0.23 -5.01
C GLY A 142 -13.01 -1.16 -4.42
N ASP A 143 -13.08 -2.17 -5.27
CA ASP A 143 -12.92 -3.58 -4.90
C ASP A 143 -11.45 -4.01 -4.98
N THR A 144 -10.68 -3.43 -5.91
CA THR A 144 -9.25 -3.66 -6.02
C THR A 144 -8.51 -2.91 -4.91
N LYS A 145 -8.01 -3.66 -3.93
CA LYS A 145 -7.29 -3.09 -2.77
C LYS A 145 -5.83 -2.79 -3.09
N LEU A 146 -5.28 -1.77 -2.44
CA LEU A 146 -3.88 -1.34 -2.57
C LEU A 146 -2.89 -2.47 -2.24
N GLY A 147 -3.14 -3.15 -1.13
CA GLY A 147 -2.28 -4.19 -0.59
C GLY A 147 -3.06 -5.41 -0.14
N ARG A 148 -2.32 -6.48 0.11
CA ARG A 148 -2.83 -7.77 0.57
C ARG A 148 -2.07 -8.26 1.79
N ALA A 149 -2.71 -9.07 2.60
CA ALA A 149 -2.02 -9.88 3.60
C ALA A 149 -1.36 -11.09 2.93
N PHE A 150 -0.19 -11.47 3.43
CA PHE A 150 0.45 -12.75 3.11
C PHE A 150 0.14 -13.75 4.22
N VAL A 151 -0.02 -15.02 3.86
CA VAL A 151 -0.23 -16.08 4.84
C VAL A 151 1.11 -16.42 5.50
N ASN A 152 1.11 -16.69 6.80
CA ASN A 152 2.29 -17.24 7.45
C ASN A 152 2.45 -18.71 7.03
N GLU A 153 3.43 -18.96 6.18
CA GLU A 153 3.69 -20.28 5.58
C GLU A 153 3.98 -21.37 6.63
N LYS A 154 4.56 -20.99 7.77
CA LYS A 154 4.99 -21.95 8.82
C LYS A 154 3.85 -22.52 9.64
N VAL A 155 2.68 -21.88 9.61
CA VAL A 155 1.52 -22.30 10.40
C VAL A 155 0.50 -23.09 9.57
N LEU A 156 0.77 -23.25 8.28
CA LEU A 156 -0.01 -24.10 7.41
C LEU A 156 0.36 -25.55 7.67
N ALA A 157 -0.66 -26.38 7.86
CA ALA A 157 -0.46 -27.82 7.99
C ALA A 157 0.08 -28.39 6.66
N ASN A 158 0.80 -29.53 6.74
CA ASN A 158 1.46 -30.13 5.58
C ASN A 158 0.49 -30.47 4.43
N ASP A 159 -0.79 -30.70 4.73
CA ASP A 159 -1.85 -30.91 3.74
C ASP A 159 -2.15 -29.64 2.91
N ASN A 160 -2.14 -28.46 3.55
CA ASN A 160 -2.32 -27.17 2.89
C ASN A 160 -1.06 -26.67 2.18
N SER A 161 0.12 -27.26 2.43
CA SER A 161 1.37 -26.82 1.79
C SER A 161 1.35 -26.97 0.25
N LEU A 162 0.54 -27.90 -0.27
CA LEU A 162 0.35 -28.12 -1.70
C LEU A 162 -0.63 -27.14 -2.36
N THR A 163 -1.33 -26.30 -1.59
CA THR A 163 -2.39 -25.41 -2.10
C THR A 163 -2.05 -23.93 -2.00
N VAL A 164 -0.93 -23.57 -1.35
CA VAL A 164 -0.42 -22.19 -1.31
C VAL A 164 0.23 -21.84 -2.63
N LEU A 165 -0.27 -20.81 -3.29
CA LEU A 165 0.35 -20.33 -4.52
C LEU A 165 1.60 -19.50 -4.19
N ASP A 166 2.59 -19.55 -5.06
CA ASP A 166 3.87 -18.85 -4.89
C ASP A 166 3.68 -17.36 -4.57
N TYR A 167 2.71 -16.70 -5.21
CA TYR A 167 2.45 -15.28 -4.94
C TYR A 167 1.84 -15.00 -3.55
N GLU A 168 1.31 -16.00 -2.85
CA GLU A 168 0.75 -15.85 -1.50
C GLU A 168 1.83 -15.91 -0.41
N ARG A 169 3.07 -16.24 -0.80
CA ARG A 169 4.20 -16.49 0.09
C ARG A 169 5.08 -15.25 0.19
N ALA A 170 5.32 -14.79 1.42
CA ALA A 170 6.24 -13.69 1.65
C ALA A 170 7.68 -14.12 1.32
N SER A 171 8.02 -15.39 1.57
CA SER A 171 9.31 -15.97 1.21
C SER A 171 9.59 -15.92 -0.29
N GLU A 172 8.56 -16.10 -1.12
CA GLU A 172 8.74 -16.13 -2.57
C GLU A 172 8.94 -14.74 -3.17
N VAL A 173 8.35 -13.70 -2.56
CA VAL A 173 8.69 -12.31 -2.89
C VAL A 173 10.18 -12.06 -2.65
N ILE A 174 10.74 -12.55 -1.54
CA ILE A 174 12.19 -12.45 -1.25
C ILE A 174 13.02 -13.23 -2.28
N ASN A 175 12.58 -14.44 -2.64
CA ASN A 175 13.32 -15.29 -3.58
C ASN A 175 13.35 -14.72 -5.00
N SER A 176 12.23 -14.19 -5.47
CA SER A 176 12.07 -13.68 -6.84
C SER A 176 12.53 -12.23 -7.02
N ALA A 177 12.79 -11.50 -5.94
CA ALA A 177 13.21 -10.11 -6.01
C ALA A 177 14.58 -9.92 -6.69
N THR A 178 14.64 -8.96 -7.61
CA THR A 178 15.90 -8.54 -8.28
C THR A 178 16.73 -7.59 -7.43
N HIS A 179 16.05 -6.78 -6.61
CA HIS A 179 16.63 -5.81 -5.69
C HIS A 179 15.93 -5.92 -4.36
N MET A 180 16.67 -5.71 -3.28
CA MET A 180 16.20 -5.89 -1.90
C MET A 180 16.78 -4.80 -1.02
N ALA A 181 15.91 -4.13 -0.28
CA ALA A 181 16.33 -3.06 0.61
C ALA A 181 15.45 -2.99 1.86
N ILE A 182 16.07 -2.53 2.95
CA ILE A 182 15.42 -2.30 4.24
C ILE A 182 15.43 -0.82 4.55
N SER A 183 14.35 -0.35 5.12
CA SER A 183 14.24 1.00 5.65
C SER A 183 13.49 1.02 6.99
N THR A 184 13.45 2.21 7.58
CA THR A 184 12.67 2.45 8.80
C THR A 184 11.19 2.29 8.50
N CYS A 185 10.44 1.58 9.36
CA CYS A 185 8.99 1.48 9.25
C CYS A 185 8.34 2.85 9.45
N TYR A 186 7.83 3.42 8.35
CA TYR A 186 7.12 4.70 8.33
C TYR A 186 6.09 4.81 9.46
N CYS A 187 5.16 3.86 9.53
CA CYS A 187 4.04 3.94 10.46
C CYS A 187 4.51 4.01 11.92
N ARG A 188 5.50 3.18 12.30
CA ARG A 188 6.05 3.19 13.66
C ARG A 188 6.92 4.42 13.91
N HIS A 189 7.67 4.88 12.91
CA HIS A 189 8.47 6.10 13.03
C HIS A 189 7.61 7.35 13.21
N LYS A 190 6.51 7.49 12.44
CA LYS A 190 5.52 8.55 12.65
C LYS A 190 4.94 8.50 14.06
N MET A 191 4.54 7.31 14.51
CA MET A 191 3.98 7.14 15.85
C MET A 191 5.00 7.37 16.97
N MET A 192 6.30 7.19 16.71
CA MET A 192 7.36 7.49 17.67
C MET A 192 7.40 8.99 17.97
N HIS A 193 7.36 9.84 16.94
CA HIS A 193 7.33 11.30 17.11
C HIS A 193 6.07 11.78 17.86
N ALA A 194 4.98 11.00 17.78
CA ALA A 194 3.76 11.20 18.55
C ALA A 194 3.75 10.53 19.94
N ALA A 195 4.86 9.92 20.39
CA ALA A 195 4.98 9.15 21.62
C ALA A 195 3.94 8.02 21.78
N LYS A 196 3.52 7.41 20.66
CA LYS A 196 2.49 6.35 20.57
C LYS A 196 2.98 5.08 19.87
N ALA A 197 4.27 4.97 19.56
CA ALA A 197 4.83 3.78 18.93
C ALA A 197 4.85 2.59 19.89
N CYS A 198 4.67 1.39 19.36
CA CYS A 198 5.03 0.15 20.05
C CYS A 198 6.55 -0.11 19.97
N ASP A 199 6.97 -1.18 20.64
CA ASP A 199 8.35 -1.67 20.71
C ASP A 199 8.79 -2.52 19.52
N ALA A 200 7.91 -2.76 18.54
CA ALA A 200 8.24 -3.58 17.38
C ALA A 200 9.36 -2.95 16.51
N PRO A 201 10.27 -3.75 15.92
CA PRO A 201 11.55 -3.28 15.39
C PRO A 201 11.41 -2.30 14.23
N LEU A 202 11.97 -1.10 14.32
CA LEU A 202 11.84 -0.05 13.30
C LEU A 202 12.50 -0.39 11.95
N ASP A 203 13.72 -0.91 11.98
CA ASP A 203 14.49 -1.29 10.78
C ASP A 203 13.99 -2.63 10.22
N ILE A 204 12.84 -2.61 9.55
CA ILE A 204 12.13 -3.83 9.10
C ILE A 204 11.21 -3.63 7.90
N CYS A 205 11.12 -2.41 7.35
CA CYS A 205 10.27 -2.17 6.18
C CYS A 205 10.98 -2.71 4.94
N MET A 206 10.38 -3.72 4.30
CA MET A 206 11.00 -4.42 3.17
C MET A 206 10.51 -3.82 1.86
N THR A 207 11.46 -3.40 1.03
CA THR A 207 11.20 -2.96 -0.33
C THR A 207 11.95 -3.85 -1.30
N PHE A 208 11.39 -4.00 -2.49
CA PHE A 208 11.84 -4.93 -3.51
C PHE A 208 11.84 -4.26 -4.89
N ASN A 209 12.56 -4.87 -5.83
CA ASN A 209 12.52 -4.54 -7.25
C ASN A 209 12.76 -3.03 -7.52
N ALA A 210 11.90 -2.39 -8.33
CA ALA A 210 12.09 -0.99 -8.72
C ALA A 210 12.11 -0.04 -7.51
N SER A 211 11.24 -0.28 -6.51
CA SER A 211 11.23 0.51 -5.28
C SER A 211 12.49 0.31 -4.44
N ALA A 212 13.02 -0.90 -4.33
CA ALA A 212 14.30 -1.10 -3.64
C ALA A 212 15.44 -0.40 -4.37
N TYR A 213 15.50 -0.51 -5.70
CA TYR A 213 16.53 0.13 -6.52
C TYR A 213 16.56 1.65 -6.30
N THR A 214 15.41 2.32 -6.48
CA THR A 214 15.32 3.79 -6.36
C THR A 214 15.62 4.27 -4.94
N LEU A 215 15.09 3.59 -3.91
CA LEU A 215 15.28 4.01 -2.52
C LEU A 215 16.72 3.82 -2.05
N VAL A 216 17.41 2.78 -2.52
CA VAL A 216 18.84 2.61 -2.25
C VAL A 216 19.65 3.68 -2.98
N LYS A 217 19.38 3.87 -4.29
CA LYS A 217 20.08 4.86 -5.13
C LYS A 217 20.02 6.26 -4.53
N HIS A 218 18.86 6.65 -4.00
CA HIS A 218 18.62 8.01 -3.48
C HIS A 218 18.79 8.14 -1.96
N GLY A 219 19.20 7.08 -1.27
CA GLY A 219 19.61 7.12 0.14
C GLY A 219 18.48 7.03 1.18
N SER A 220 17.32 6.52 0.78
CA SER A 220 16.14 6.31 1.65
C SER A 220 16.02 4.89 2.19
N ALA A 221 16.81 3.94 1.68
CA ALA A 221 16.89 2.57 2.16
C ALA A 221 18.32 2.03 2.06
N ARG A 222 18.65 1.00 2.84
CA ARG A 222 19.92 0.28 2.75
C ARG A 222 19.72 -1.02 1.97
N ARG A 223 20.66 -1.35 1.09
CA ARG A 223 20.65 -2.62 0.36
C ARG A 223 20.88 -3.77 1.34
N VAL A 224 20.18 -4.88 1.13
CA VAL A 224 20.37 -6.12 1.90
C VAL A 224 20.42 -7.33 0.97
N ASP A 225 20.94 -8.45 1.48
CA ASP A 225 20.87 -9.74 0.80
C ASP A 225 19.65 -10.57 1.24
N LYS A 226 19.50 -11.76 0.65
CA LYS A 226 18.38 -12.67 0.98
C LYS A 226 18.46 -13.17 2.42
N ALA A 227 19.66 -13.47 2.93
CA ALA A 227 19.83 -14.05 4.25
C ALA A 227 19.36 -13.08 5.33
N GLU A 228 19.74 -11.82 5.21
CA GLU A 228 19.26 -10.76 6.09
C GLU A 228 17.74 -10.54 5.95
N MET A 229 17.21 -10.56 4.73
CA MET A 229 15.77 -10.39 4.50
C MET A 229 14.94 -11.49 5.19
N PHE A 230 15.39 -12.75 5.10
CA PHE A 230 14.77 -13.87 5.82
C PHE A 230 14.92 -13.75 7.34
N SER A 231 16.07 -13.30 7.84
CA SER A 231 16.25 -13.04 9.26
C SER A 231 15.28 -11.97 9.78
N LEU A 232 15.04 -10.91 9.00
CA LEU A 232 14.08 -9.85 9.36
C LEU A 232 12.62 -10.33 9.25
N LEU A 233 12.33 -11.25 8.33
CA LEU A 233 11.01 -11.89 8.25
C LEU A 233 10.74 -12.73 9.49
N GLU A 234 11.73 -13.50 9.97
CA GLU A 234 11.61 -14.23 11.24
C GLU A 234 11.45 -13.31 12.43
N LYS A 235 12.22 -12.21 12.47
CA LYS A 235 12.04 -11.20 13.52
C LYS A 235 10.63 -10.62 13.50
N ALA A 236 10.08 -10.33 12.32
CA ALA A 236 8.70 -9.86 12.19
C ALA A 236 7.70 -10.88 12.73
N TYR A 237 7.94 -12.16 12.44
CA TYR A 237 7.19 -13.26 13.02
C TYR A 237 7.30 -13.23 14.54
N GLU A 238 8.47 -13.26 15.17
CA GLU A 238 8.62 -13.26 16.64
C GLU A 238 7.81 -12.14 17.33
N HIS A 239 7.68 -10.98 16.67
CA HIS A 239 6.90 -9.82 17.15
C HIS A 239 5.41 -9.85 16.78
N ASN A 240 4.86 -10.98 16.31
CA ASN A 240 3.45 -11.12 15.89
C ASN A 240 3.01 -10.13 14.79
N LEU A 241 3.94 -9.69 13.93
CA LEU A 241 3.64 -8.76 12.85
C LEU A 241 3.05 -9.49 11.65
N VAL A 242 2.10 -8.82 10.98
CA VAL A 242 1.48 -9.31 9.75
C VAL A 242 2.24 -8.79 8.54
N GLN A 243 2.57 -9.69 7.63
CA GLN A 243 3.13 -9.35 6.34
C GLN A 243 2.01 -8.79 5.46
N PHE A 244 2.08 -7.49 5.21
CA PHE A 244 1.19 -6.76 4.32
C PHE A 244 2.02 -6.20 3.18
N GLY A 245 1.70 -6.56 1.95
CA GLY A 245 2.47 -6.09 0.79
C GLY A 245 1.58 -5.75 -0.38
N GLU A 246 2.22 -5.45 -1.50
CA GLU A 246 1.53 -4.99 -2.71
C GLU A 246 0.54 -6.06 -3.23
N ASN A 247 -0.69 -5.65 -3.60
CA ASN A 247 -1.72 -6.57 -4.10
C ASN A 247 -1.49 -6.95 -5.57
N GLN A 248 -0.38 -7.64 -5.86
CA GLN A 248 -0.07 -8.15 -7.19
C GLN A 248 0.75 -9.44 -7.13
N GLN A 249 0.65 -10.29 -8.16
CA GLN A 249 1.33 -11.58 -8.18
C GLN A 249 2.81 -11.47 -8.49
N LYS A 250 3.18 -10.64 -9.47
CA LYS A 250 4.55 -10.50 -9.98
C LYS A 250 5.16 -9.17 -9.56
N ASN A 251 6.49 -9.17 -9.37
CA ASN A 251 7.26 -7.96 -9.09
C ASN A 251 6.69 -7.13 -7.93
N VAL A 252 6.28 -7.79 -6.84
CA VAL A 252 5.84 -7.11 -5.61
C VAL A 252 6.94 -6.14 -5.16
N ASN A 253 6.62 -4.86 -4.93
CA ASN A 253 7.64 -3.85 -4.61
C ASN A 253 7.82 -3.60 -3.11
N PHE A 254 6.93 -4.12 -2.25
CA PHE A 254 7.09 -3.98 -0.80
C PHE A 254 6.39 -5.09 -0.02
N ILE A 255 6.94 -5.38 1.16
CA ILE A 255 6.28 -6.08 2.26
C ILE A 255 6.53 -5.26 3.54
N CYS A 256 5.46 -4.73 4.11
CA CYS A 256 5.41 -4.14 5.42
C CYS A 256 5.20 -5.22 6.49
N ASN A 257 5.85 -5.05 7.64
CA ASN A 257 5.71 -5.92 8.80
C ASN A 257 4.88 -5.17 9.86
N CYS A 258 3.56 -5.37 9.79
CA CYS A 258 2.56 -4.48 10.35
C CYS A 258 2.07 -4.92 11.74
N CYS A 259 2.05 -3.96 12.67
CA CYS A 259 1.39 -4.10 13.97
C CYS A 259 -0.01 -3.48 13.95
N GLY A 260 -0.89 -3.97 14.82
CA GLY A 260 -2.26 -3.46 14.94
C GLY A 260 -2.42 -2.10 15.63
N CYS A 261 -1.34 -1.50 16.13
CA CYS A 261 -1.35 -0.23 16.85
C CYS A 261 -0.84 0.96 16.01
N CYS A 262 0.18 0.76 15.16
CA CYS A 262 0.78 1.86 14.40
C CYS A 262 0.43 1.85 12.91
N CYS A 263 0.20 0.69 12.30
CA CYS A 263 0.07 0.59 10.84
C CYS A 263 -1.26 1.15 10.32
N GLU A 264 -1.22 2.06 9.34
CA GLU A 264 -2.44 2.61 8.73
C GLU A 264 -3.34 1.55 8.14
N ALA A 265 -2.79 0.56 7.43
CA ALA A 265 -3.57 -0.51 6.82
C ALA A 265 -4.28 -1.37 7.88
N MET A 266 -3.58 -1.74 8.97
CA MET A 266 -4.19 -2.53 10.05
C MET A 266 -5.27 -1.72 10.79
N GLN A 267 -5.02 -0.44 11.04
CA GLN A 267 -6.02 0.46 11.63
C GLN A 267 -7.25 0.61 10.71
N ALA A 268 -7.05 0.79 9.41
CA ALA A 268 -8.12 0.85 8.42
C ALA A 268 -8.91 -0.47 8.37
N GLN A 269 -8.24 -1.62 8.47
CA GLN A 269 -8.93 -2.92 8.54
C GLN A 269 -9.73 -3.07 9.83
N LYS A 270 -9.19 -2.66 11.00
CA LYS A 270 -9.94 -2.70 12.26
C LYS A 270 -11.23 -1.89 12.20
N ARG A 271 -11.16 -0.70 11.62
CA ARG A 271 -12.23 0.30 11.66
C ARG A 271 -13.25 0.14 10.55
N PHE A 272 -12.79 -0.32 9.38
CA PHE A 272 -13.60 -0.40 8.16
C PHE A 272 -13.66 -1.84 7.61
N ALA A 273 -13.54 -2.85 8.48
CA ALA A 273 -13.52 -4.27 8.10
C ALA A 273 -14.64 -4.67 7.12
N ILE A 274 -15.85 -4.14 7.32
CA ILE A 274 -17.02 -4.41 6.47
C ILE A 274 -16.76 -4.05 4.99
N LEU A 275 -15.87 -3.10 4.73
CA LEU A 275 -15.49 -2.63 3.39
C LEU A 275 -14.25 -3.35 2.82
N ASN A 276 -13.73 -4.36 3.53
CA ASN A 276 -12.56 -5.16 3.15
C ASN A 276 -11.34 -4.31 2.78
N SER A 277 -10.89 -3.44 3.70
CA SER A 277 -9.78 -2.50 3.49
C SER A 277 -8.49 -3.12 2.92
N ILE A 278 -8.23 -4.38 3.26
CA ILE A 278 -7.06 -5.14 2.79
C ILE A 278 -7.54 -6.39 2.07
N ASN A 279 -6.87 -6.73 0.96
CA ASN A 279 -7.11 -7.99 0.27
C ASN A 279 -6.65 -9.17 1.14
N THR A 280 -7.59 -10.05 1.52
CA THR A 280 -7.31 -11.17 2.43
C THR A 280 -6.50 -12.28 1.74
N THR A 281 -5.94 -13.18 2.54
CA THR A 281 -5.37 -14.45 2.04
C THR A 281 -6.49 -15.42 1.64
N ASN A 282 -6.16 -16.49 0.91
CA ASN A 282 -7.10 -17.58 0.63
C ASN A 282 -7.39 -18.48 1.84
N PHE A 283 -6.88 -18.15 3.03
CA PHE A 283 -7.05 -18.92 4.25
C PHE A 283 -7.83 -18.14 5.30
N ILE A 284 -8.47 -18.87 6.21
CA ILE A 284 -9.21 -18.33 7.35
C ILE A 284 -9.00 -19.22 8.58
N PRO A 285 -8.84 -18.67 9.79
CA PRO A 285 -8.67 -19.49 10.97
C PRO A 285 -9.99 -20.18 11.36
N GLN A 286 -9.89 -21.45 11.74
CA GLN A 286 -10.96 -22.23 12.33
C GLN A 286 -10.55 -22.62 13.75
N VAL A 287 -11.44 -22.35 14.72
CA VAL A 287 -11.21 -22.72 16.13
C VAL A 287 -11.72 -24.15 16.35
N VAL A 288 -10.84 -25.03 16.84
CA VAL A 288 -11.18 -26.39 17.25
C VAL A 288 -11.70 -26.32 18.69
N GLU A 289 -13.03 -26.38 18.84
CA GLU A 289 -13.69 -26.11 20.12
C GLU A 289 -13.18 -27.00 21.25
N ASP A 290 -13.00 -28.30 21.01
CA ASP A 290 -12.56 -29.27 22.02
C ASP A 290 -11.17 -28.94 22.60
N LYS A 291 -10.28 -28.38 21.78
CA LYS A 291 -8.92 -28.00 22.20
C LYS A 291 -8.85 -26.60 22.81
N CYS A 292 -9.83 -25.75 22.54
CA CYS A 292 -9.79 -24.36 22.96
C CYS A 292 -10.04 -24.25 24.48
N THR A 293 -9.04 -23.77 25.22
CA THR A 293 -9.18 -23.55 26.68
C THR A 293 -9.78 -22.20 27.04
N GLY A 294 -9.95 -21.29 26.07
CA GLY A 294 -10.41 -19.94 26.31
C GLY A 294 -9.35 -18.99 26.89
N CYS A 295 -8.06 -19.32 26.79
CA CYS A 295 -6.96 -18.55 27.39
C CYS A 295 -6.72 -17.15 26.82
N GLY A 296 -7.32 -16.80 25.67
CA GLY A 296 -7.27 -15.42 25.13
C GLY A 296 -6.03 -15.03 24.33
N LYS A 297 -4.92 -15.79 24.35
CA LYS A 297 -3.68 -15.43 23.62
C LYS A 297 -3.88 -15.08 22.15
N CYS A 298 -4.73 -15.83 21.44
CA CYS A 298 -5.04 -15.56 20.04
C CYS A 298 -5.81 -14.24 19.80
N VAL A 299 -6.57 -13.79 20.79
CA VAL A 299 -7.28 -12.50 20.79
C VAL A 299 -6.27 -11.37 20.97
N GLU A 300 -5.38 -11.50 21.95
CA GLU A 300 -4.36 -10.49 22.29
C GLU A 300 -3.42 -10.16 21.12
N VAL A 301 -3.00 -11.17 20.36
CA VAL A 301 -2.06 -10.98 19.24
C VAL A 301 -2.74 -10.57 17.93
N CYS A 302 -4.07 -10.53 17.85
CA CYS A 302 -4.77 -10.29 16.58
C CYS A 302 -4.69 -8.79 16.20
N PRO A 303 -3.93 -8.41 15.17
CA PRO A 303 -3.71 -6.99 14.86
C PRO A 303 -4.92 -6.32 14.22
N VAL A 304 -5.99 -7.07 13.94
CA VAL A 304 -7.25 -6.56 13.38
C VAL A 304 -8.46 -6.89 14.25
N GLU A 305 -8.22 -7.37 15.48
CA GLU A 305 -9.28 -7.66 16.47
C GLU A 305 -10.39 -8.58 15.94
N SER A 306 -10.03 -9.51 15.05
CA SER A 306 -10.98 -10.46 14.45
C SER A 306 -11.37 -11.62 15.36
N LEU A 307 -10.78 -11.74 16.54
CA LEU A 307 -11.07 -12.81 17.50
C LEU A 307 -11.59 -12.21 18.80
N SER A 308 -12.57 -12.87 19.42
CA SER A 308 -13.09 -12.52 20.75
C SER A 308 -13.29 -13.76 21.63
N LEU A 309 -13.43 -13.57 22.94
CA LEU A 309 -13.80 -14.65 23.86
C LEU A 309 -15.30 -14.60 24.14
N VAL A 310 -16.01 -15.68 23.81
CA VAL A 310 -17.44 -15.84 24.07
C VAL A 310 -17.68 -16.96 25.08
N SER A 311 -18.86 -16.98 25.72
CA SER A 311 -19.26 -18.10 26.58
C SER A 311 -19.24 -19.42 25.80
N ALA A 312 -18.76 -20.48 26.45
CA ALA A 312 -18.74 -21.83 25.87
C ALA A 312 -20.14 -22.50 25.83
N GLY A 313 -21.17 -21.83 26.37
CA GLY A 313 -22.53 -22.38 26.40
C GLY A 313 -22.71 -23.58 27.34
N ASP A 314 -21.71 -23.87 28.18
CA ASP A 314 -21.68 -24.99 29.12
C ASP A 314 -22.46 -24.63 30.40
N PRO A 315 -23.64 -25.24 30.67
CA PRO A 315 -24.47 -24.90 31.82
C PRO A 315 -23.82 -25.23 33.16
N GLU A 316 -22.97 -26.26 33.19
CA GLU A 316 -22.22 -26.69 34.38
C GLU A 316 -21.00 -25.80 34.62
N HIS A 317 -20.40 -25.28 33.54
CA HIS A 317 -19.21 -24.43 33.60
C HIS A 317 -19.46 -23.03 33.02
N LYS A 318 -20.36 -22.26 33.65
CA LYS A 318 -20.79 -20.91 33.19
C LYS A 318 -19.67 -19.89 32.94
N LYS A 319 -18.48 -20.08 33.52
CA LYS A 319 -17.31 -19.20 33.34
C LYS A 319 -16.41 -19.61 32.17
N LYS A 320 -16.63 -20.79 31.58
CA LYS A 320 -15.83 -21.34 30.48
C LYS A 320 -16.06 -20.48 29.24
N LYS A 321 -14.96 -20.06 28.62
CA LYS A 321 -14.98 -19.25 27.39
C LYS A 321 -14.32 -20.01 26.25
N LYS A 322 -14.65 -19.64 25.02
CA LYS A 322 -14.03 -20.12 23.79
C LYS A 322 -13.71 -18.93 22.89
N ALA A 323 -12.66 -19.07 22.10
CA ALA A 323 -12.36 -18.10 21.06
C ALA A 323 -13.40 -18.19 19.94
N ARG A 324 -13.86 -17.05 19.43
CA ARG A 324 -14.77 -16.95 18.29
C ARG A 324 -14.23 -15.96 17.28
N LEU A 325 -14.23 -16.37 16.02
CA LEU A 325 -13.82 -15.55 14.89
C LEU A 325 -14.96 -14.65 14.41
N ILE A 326 -14.61 -13.41 14.08
CA ILE A 326 -15.42 -12.48 13.30
C ILE A 326 -14.82 -12.48 11.90
N GLU A 327 -15.39 -13.32 11.02
CA GLU A 327 -14.80 -13.63 9.71
C GLU A 327 -14.55 -12.40 8.84
N GLN A 328 -15.48 -11.44 8.89
CA GLN A 328 -15.46 -10.19 8.12
C GLN A 328 -14.23 -9.32 8.43
N HIS A 329 -13.67 -9.45 9.63
CA HIS A 329 -12.49 -8.68 10.04
C HIS A 329 -11.18 -9.39 9.70
N CYS A 330 -11.23 -10.70 9.48
CA CYS A 330 -10.05 -11.54 9.46
C CYS A 330 -9.31 -11.50 8.12
N LEU A 331 -8.01 -11.19 8.18
CA LEU A 331 -7.11 -11.22 7.02
C LEU A 331 -6.64 -12.64 6.63
N GLY A 332 -6.73 -13.60 7.54
CA GLY A 332 -6.18 -14.95 7.34
C GLY A 332 -4.64 -15.04 7.49
N CYS A 333 -4.01 -14.09 8.18
CA CYS A 333 -2.55 -14.01 8.31
C CYS A 333 -1.90 -15.15 9.13
N GLY A 334 -2.68 -15.89 9.95
CA GLY A 334 -2.16 -17.03 10.72
C GLY A 334 -1.43 -16.69 12.02
N VAL A 335 -1.30 -15.42 12.41
CA VAL A 335 -0.64 -15.02 13.69
C VAL A 335 -1.30 -15.70 14.90
N CYS A 336 -2.62 -15.85 14.89
CA CYS A 336 -3.39 -16.50 15.95
C CYS A 336 -3.10 -18.01 16.08
N VAL A 337 -2.72 -18.69 14.99
CA VAL A 337 -2.38 -20.11 15.00
C VAL A 337 -1.10 -20.32 15.79
N ARG A 338 -0.04 -19.58 15.44
CA ARG A 338 1.25 -19.69 16.14
C ARG A 338 1.15 -19.30 17.62
N ALA A 339 0.30 -18.32 17.95
CA ALA A 339 0.13 -17.88 19.34
C ALA A 339 -0.67 -18.86 20.21
N CYS A 340 -1.34 -19.85 19.61
CA CYS A 340 -2.16 -20.80 20.35
C CYS A 340 -1.29 -21.92 20.95
N PRO A 341 -1.17 -22.03 22.29
CA PRO A 341 -0.34 -23.07 22.92
C PRO A 341 -1.03 -24.45 22.98
N HIS A 342 -2.23 -24.58 22.42
CA HIS A 342 -3.05 -25.79 22.50
C HIS A 342 -3.45 -26.33 21.12
N ASP A 343 -2.86 -25.78 20.04
CA ASP A 343 -3.21 -26.13 18.65
C ASP A 343 -4.72 -26.10 18.37
N ALA A 344 -5.41 -25.16 19.02
CA ALA A 344 -6.85 -25.00 18.97
C ALA A 344 -7.30 -24.06 17.86
N VAL A 345 -6.38 -23.52 17.07
CA VAL A 345 -6.67 -22.68 15.90
C VAL A 345 -5.89 -23.27 14.73
N LYS A 346 -6.54 -23.47 13.59
CA LYS A 346 -5.92 -23.95 12.35
C LYS A 346 -6.32 -23.04 11.20
N LEU A 347 -5.49 -22.92 10.17
CA LEU A 347 -5.91 -22.27 8.92
C LEU A 347 -6.58 -23.31 8.01
N VAL A 348 -7.73 -22.93 7.46
CA VAL A 348 -8.45 -23.69 6.42
C VAL A 348 -8.66 -22.80 5.20
N GLU A 349 -8.86 -23.40 4.03
CA GLU A 349 -9.16 -22.63 2.81
C GLU A 349 -10.51 -21.92 2.90
N ARG A 350 -10.57 -20.71 2.33
CA ARG A 350 -11.83 -20.00 2.12
C ARG A 350 -12.62 -20.67 1.00
N GLN A 351 -13.94 -20.66 1.14
CA GLN A 351 -14.84 -21.14 0.09
C GLN A 351 -14.72 -20.32 -1.20
N VAL A 352 -14.51 -19.01 -1.07
CA VAL A 352 -14.29 -18.09 -2.19
C VAL A 352 -12.84 -17.67 -2.20
N LYS A 353 -12.13 -18.02 -3.27
CA LYS A 353 -10.74 -17.61 -3.48
C LYS A 353 -10.68 -16.13 -3.87
N VAL A 354 -9.71 -15.44 -3.30
CA VAL A 354 -9.40 -14.05 -3.60
C VAL A 354 -8.45 -13.99 -4.78
N ILE A 355 -8.82 -13.22 -5.80
CA ILE A 355 -8.03 -13.09 -7.03
C ILE A 355 -7.15 -11.84 -6.91
N THR A 356 -5.84 -12.04 -6.84
CA THR A 356 -4.87 -10.94 -6.89
C THR A 356 -4.58 -10.55 -8.34
N PRO A 357 -4.55 -9.24 -8.68
CA PRO A 357 -4.02 -8.76 -9.96
C PRO A 357 -2.65 -9.35 -10.32
N VAL A 358 -2.37 -9.53 -11.61
CA VAL A 358 -1.13 -10.17 -12.08
C VAL A 358 0.10 -9.30 -11.81
N ASP A 359 0.00 -8.00 -12.09
CA ASP A 359 1.08 -7.02 -11.95
C ASP A 359 0.52 -5.63 -11.62
N SER A 360 1.42 -4.65 -11.49
CA SER A 360 1.08 -3.26 -11.15
C SER A 360 0.23 -2.58 -12.21
N VAL A 361 0.39 -2.93 -13.50
CA VAL A 361 -0.41 -2.36 -14.59
C VAL A 361 -1.84 -2.87 -14.51
N HIS A 362 -2.03 -4.18 -14.37
CA HIS A 362 -3.34 -4.78 -14.18
C HIS A 362 -4.05 -4.15 -12.96
N LYS A 363 -3.37 -4.07 -11.80
CA LYS A 363 -3.92 -3.44 -10.59
C LYS A 363 -4.32 -1.99 -10.84
N ALA A 364 -3.42 -1.18 -11.41
CA ALA A 364 -3.69 0.24 -11.66
C ALA A 364 -4.88 0.46 -12.61
N VAL A 365 -5.03 -0.38 -13.65
CA VAL A 365 -6.16 -0.31 -14.58
C VAL A 365 -7.47 -0.66 -13.89
N MET A 366 -7.51 -1.73 -13.09
CA MET A 366 -8.72 -2.13 -12.35
C MET A 366 -9.16 -1.03 -11.37
N MET A 367 -8.22 -0.51 -10.58
CA MET A 367 -8.50 0.61 -9.66
C MET A 367 -8.97 1.85 -10.42
N ALA A 368 -8.41 2.13 -11.60
CA ALA A 368 -8.82 3.29 -12.40
C ALA A 368 -10.24 3.16 -12.97
N ILE A 369 -10.66 1.94 -13.33
CA ILE A 369 -12.03 1.64 -13.76
C ILE A 369 -13.00 1.85 -12.59
N GLU A 370 -12.74 1.18 -11.47
CA GLU A 370 -13.59 1.21 -10.27
C GLU A 370 -13.76 2.62 -9.69
N ARG A 371 -12.72 3.45 -9.84
CA ARG A 371 -12.67 4.81 -9.27
C ARG A 371 -12.93 5.91 -10.30
N GLY A 372 -13.31 5.55 -11.54
CA GLY A 372 -13.64 6.53 -12.58
C GLY A 372 -12.49 7.44 -13.01
N THR A 373 -11.25 6.96 -12.96
CA THR A 373 -10.03 7.70 -13.34
C THR A 373 -9.33 7.16 -14.59
N LEU A 374 -9.87 6.09 -15.22
CA LEU A 374 -9.26 5.44 -16.38
C LEU A 374 -8.95 6.40 -17.54
N GLN A 375 -9.83 7.37 -17.81
CA GLN A 375 -9.63 8.38 -18.85
C GLN A 375 -8.32 9.16 -18.67
N HIS A 376 -7.88 9.39 -17.42
CA HIS A 376 -6.65 10.11 -17.15
C HIS A 376 -5.42 9.27 -17.48
N LEU A 377 -5.50 7.95 -17.31
CA LEU A 377 -4.45 7.02 -17.71
C LEU A 377 -4.41 6.82 -19.23
N ILE A 378 -5.56 6.82 -19.92
CA ILE A 378 -5.58 6.69 -21.38
C ILE A 378 -5.06 7.99 -22.03
N PHE A 379 -5.59 9.14 -21.61
CA PHE A 379 -5.33 10.45 -22.20
C PHE A 379 -4.32 11.28 -21.41
N ASP A 380 -3.22 10.65 -20.98
CA ASP A 380 -2.14 11.29 -20.24
C ASP A 380 -1.25 12.18 -21.14
N ASN A 381 -1.86 13.15 -21.81
CA ASN A 381 -1.17 14.23 -22.48
C ASN A 381 -2.03 15.48 -22.33
N GLN A 382 -1.56 16.44 -21.51
CA GLN A 382 -2.15 17.78 -21.42
C GLN A 382 -1.90 18.64 -22.68
N VAL A 383 -1.43 18.04 -23.79
CA VAL A 383 -1.08 18.73 -25.02
C VAL A 383 -2.04 18.29 -26.13
N MET A 384 -2.96 19.19 -26.45
CA MET A 384 -3.77 19.28 -27.68
C MET A 384 -4.75 18.13 -27.95
N TRP A 385 -6.00 18.29 -27.54
CA TRP A 385 -7.13 17.56 -28.14
C TRP A 385 -8.11 18.55 -28.75
N ASN A 386 -7.94 18.74 -30.07
CA ASN A 386 -8.91 19.42 -30.93
C ASN A 386 -10.22 18.59 -30.91
N HIS A 387 -11.39 19.23 -30.80
CA HIS A 387 -12.70 18.58 -30.58
C HIS A 387 -13.01 17.39 -31.53
N ARG A 388 -12.40 17.37 -32.72
CA ARG A 388 -12.52 16.27 -33.70
C ARG A 388 -11.97 14.92 -33.22
N ALA A 389 -10.91 14.92 -32.40
CA ALA A 389 -10.30 13.67 -31.94
C ALA A 389 -11.12 12.99 -30.82
N LEU A 390 -11.87 13.78 -30.03
CA LEU A 390 -12.85 13.28 -29.06
C LEU A 390 -14.06 12.62 -29.74
N ALA A 391 -14.51 13.14 -30.88
CA ALA A 391 -15.63 12.56 -31.65
C ALA A 391 -15.30 11.16 -32.22
N ALA A 392 -14.09 10.98 -32.76
CA ALA A 392 -13.64 9.70 -33.33
C ALA A 392 -13.48 8.59 -32.26
N ILE A 393 -13.08 8.95 -31.04
CA ILE A 393 -12.95 8.00 -29.93
C ILE A 393 -14.33 7.62 -29.37
N ASN A 394 -15.28 8.57 -29.32
CA ASN A 394 -16.63 8.28 -28.86
C ASN A 394 -17.37 7.29 -29.79
N GLU A 395 -17.04 7.25 -31.08
CA GLU A 395 -17.53 6.23 -32.02
C GLU A 395 -16.85 4.87 -31.84
N GLN A 396 -15.54 4.83 -31.56
CA GLN A 396 -14.81 3.57 -31.41
C GLN A 396 -15.00 2.89 -30.03
N VAL A 397 -15.09 3.67 -28.95
CA VAL A 397 -15.26 3.13 -27.58
C VAL A 397 -16.67 2.56 -27.37
N LYS A 398 -17.69 3.13 -28.02
CA LYS A 398 -19.06 2.58 -28.02
C LYS A 398 -19.18 1.23 -28.75
N SER A 399 -18.28 0.92 -29.69
CA SER A 399 -18.49 -0.15 -30.66
C SER A 399 -17.93 -1.52 -30.25
N LYS A 400 -16.78 -1.60 -29.57
CA LYS A 400 -16.08 -2.90 -29.41
C LYS A 400 -15.68 -3.31 -28.00
N TYR A 401 -15.28 -2.37 -27.13
CA TYR A 401 -14.77 -2.72 -25.80
C TYR A 401 -15.82 -2.68 -24.69
N LEU A 402 -16.75 -1.72 -24.72
CA LEU A 402 -17.81 -1.62 -23.71
C LEU A 402 -18.82 -2.78 -23.82
N ALA A 403 -19.12 -3.25 -25.04
CA ALA A 403 -19.98 -4.40 -25.27
C ALA A 403 -19.37 -5.71 -24.75
N ALA A 404 -18.05 -5.89 -24.90
CA ALA A 404 -17.34 -7.07 -24.39
C ALA A 404 -17.18 -7.05 -22.86
N LEU A 405 -17.06 -5.86 -22.26
CA LEU A 405 -17.01 -5.71 -20.80
C LEU A 405 -18.39 -5.91 -20.14
N LEU A 406 -19.45 -5.33 -20.73
CA LEU A 406 -20.82 -5.46 -20.23
C LEU A 406 -21.40 -6.88 -20.39
N ALA A 407 -20.93 -7.63 -21.40
CA ALA A 407 -21.29 -9.04 -21.56
C ALA A 407 -20.72 -9.96 -20.45
N LYS A 408 -19.67 -9.53 -19.74
CA LYS A 408 -19.08 -10.28 -18.62
C LYS A 408 -19.65 -9.91 -17.25
N ILE A 409 -20.47 -8.85 -17.17
CA ILE A 409 -21.11 -8.38 -15.92
C ILE A 409 -22.53 -8.96 -15.76
N LYS A 410 -23.04 -9.66 -16.77
CA LYS A 410 -24.28 -10.46 -16.69
C LYS A 410 -23.97 -11.96 -16.65
N VAL A 411 -23.46 -12.45 -15.52
CA VAL A 411 -23.66 -13.83 -15.04
C VAL A 411 -23.78 -13.79 -13.53
#